data_AF-A0A6B3KLG3-F1
#
_entry.id   AF-A0A6B3KLG3-F1
#
_cell.length_a   1.000
_cell.length_b   1.000
_cell.length_c   1.000
_cell.angle_alpha   90.00
_cell.angle_beta   90.00
_cell.angle_gamma   90.00
#
_symmetry.space_group_name_H-M   'P 1'
#
loop_
_entity.id
_entity.type
_entity.pdbx_description
1 polymer ?
#
loop_
_entity_poly.entity_id
_entity_poly.type
_entity_poly.pdbx_seq_one_letter_code
_entity_poly.pdbx_strand_id
1 'polypeptide(L)' 'MIQTLTDLSALRALVNGWKREGLRVALVPTMGNLHAGHYSLVMLARQYADRVV' A
#
# COMPACT_ATOMS: atom_id res chain seq x y z
N MET A 1 7.53 8.50 4.60
CA MET A 1 6.48 9.49 4.29
C MET A 1 5.34 8.75 3.60
N ILE A 2 4.09 9.01 3.97
CA ILE A 2 2.90 8.43 3.31
C ILE A 2 2.58 9.28 2.08
N GLN A 3 2.28 8.65 0.95
CA GLN A 3 1.83 9.32 -0.27
C GLN A 3 0.35 9.01 -0.51
N THR A 4 -0.42 10.03 -0.88
CA THR A 4 -1.84 9.89 -1.24
C THR A 4 -2.01 10.10 -2.73
N LEU A 5 -2.72 9.19 -3.40
CA LEU A 5 -3.04 9.27 -4.82
C LEU A 5 -4.56 9.17 -5.01
N THR A 6 -5.12 10.05 -5.84
CA THR A 6 -6.55 10.07 -6.19
C THR A 6 -6.81 9.78 -7.66
N ASP A 7 -5.76 9.54 -8.44
CA ASP A 7 -5.84 9.19 -9.86
C ASP A 7 -5.43 7.73 -10.08
N LEU A 8 -6.24 7.02 -10.88
CA LEU A 8 -6.04 5.59 -11.15
C LEU A 8 -4.81 5.34 -12.02
N SER A 9 -4.52 6.23 -12.98
CA SER A 9 -3.38 6.06 -13.88
C SER A 9 -2.05 6.23 -13.12
N ALA A 10 -1.98 7.21 -12.23
CA ALA A 10 -0.86 7.45 -11.34
C ALA A 10 -0.63 6.27 -10.38
N LEU A 11 -1.70 5.74 -9.76
CA LEU A 11 -1.61 4.57 -8.88
C LEU A 11 -1.04 3.35 -9.63
N ARG A 12 -1.56 3.07 -10.83
CA ARG A 12 -1.08 1.96 -11.66
C ARG A 12 0.37 2.15 -12.08
N ALA A 13 0.76 3.36 -12.48
CA ALA A 13 2.14 3.66 -12.88
C ALA A 13 3.13 3.43 -11.72
N LEU A 14 2.78 3.89 -10.51
CA LEU A 14 3.59 3.72 -9.31
C LEU A 14 3.76 2.24 -8.94
N VAL A 15 2.65 1.51 -8.81
CA VAL A 15 2.68 0.08 -8.44
C VAL A 15 3.40 -0.75 -9.50
N ASN A 16 3.24 -0.44 -10.79
CA ASN A 16 3.98 -1.11 -11.86
C ASN A 16 5.48 -0.80 -11.81
N GLY A 17 5.88 0.40 -11.38
CA GLY A 17 7.28 0.73 -11.11
C GLY A 17 7.88 -0.21 -10.07
N TRP A 18 7.24 -0.32 -8.91
CA TRP A 18 7.69 -1.23 -7.85
C TRP A 18 7.75 -2.70 -8.28
N LYS A 19 6.74 -3.17 -9.03
CA LYS A 19 6.74 -4.53 -9.57
C LYS A 19 7.89 -4.79 -10.55
N ARG A 20 8.23 -3.81 -11.41
CA ARG A 20 9.40 -3.91 -12.31
C ARG A 20 10.73 -3.93 -11.56
N GLU A 21 10.79 -3.26 -10.42
CA GLU A 21 11.94 -3.30 -9.49
C GLU A 21 12.01 -4.63 -8.69
N GLY A 22 11.04 -5.53 -8.85
CA GLY A 22 10.97 -6.80 -8.12
C GLY A 22 10.46 -6.67 -6.68
N LEU A 23 9.94 -5.50 -6.29
CA LEU A 23 9.42 -5.27 -4.95
C LEU A 23 8.08 -5.99 -4.74
N ARG A 24 7.92 -6.60 -3.57
CA ARG A 24 6.64 -7.16 -3.12
C ARG A 24 5.73 -6.04 -2.61
N VAL A 25 4.47 -6.07 -3.05
CA VAL A 25 3.46 -5.07 -2.69
C VAL A 25 2.32 -5.78 -1.94
N ALA A 26 2.00 -5.33 -0.73
CA ALA A 26 0.81 -5.74 0.01
C ALA A 26 -0.27 -4.65 -0.07
N LEU A 27 -1.53 -5.05 0.02
CA LEU A 27 -2.69 -4.15 -0.01
C LEU A 27 -3.51 -4.32 1.28
N VAL A 28 -3.83 -3.21 1.94
CA VAL A 28 -4.76 -3.15 3.07
C VAL A 28 -5.98 -2.31 2.68
N PRO A 29 -7.02 -2.92 2.07
CA PRO A 29 -8.19 -2.18 1.64
C PRO A 29 -9.03 -1.75 2.85
N THR A 30 -9.44 -0.48 2.89
CA THR A 30 -10.31 0.08 3.94
C THR A 30 -11.34 1.03 3.31
N MET A 31 -12.38 1.36 4.07
CA MET A 31 -13.37 2.39 3.70
C MET A 31 -13.16 3.71 4.47
N GLY A 32 -12.00 3.91 5.10
CA GLY A 32 -11.74 5.05 5.98
C GLY A 32 -12.14 4.80 7.45
N ASN A 33 -12.36 5.88 8.22
CA ASN A 33 -12.63 5.85 9.66
C ASN A 33 -11.63 4.96 10.43
N LEU A 34 -10.34 5.24 10.25
CA LEU A 34 -9.25 4.37 10.69
C LEU A 34 -9.14 4.31 12.22
N HIS A 35 -8.77 3.14 12.73
CA HIS A 35 -8.58 2.86 14.16
C HIS A 35 -7.49 1.80 14.33
N ALA A 36 -7.18 1.43 15.57
CA ALA A 36 -6.05 0.53 15.90
C ALA A 36 -6.06 -0.81 15.12
N GLY A 37 -7.24 -1.36 14.81
CA GLY A 37 -7.37 -2.59 14.03
C GLY A 37 -6.90 -2.44 12.58
N HIS A 38 -7.12 -1.28 11.95
CA HIS A 38 -6.57 -1.00 10.63
C HIS A 38 -5.04 -0.88 10.69
N TYR A 39 -4.52 -0.25 11.74
CA TYR A 39 -3.08 -0.11 11.93
C TYR A 39 -2.37 -1.45 12.16
N SER A 40 -2.99 -2.39 12.89
CA SER A 40 -2.42 -3.73 13.06
C SER A 40 -2.32 -4.49 11.75
N LEU A 41 -3.28 -4.33 10.82
CA LEU A 41 -3.21 -4.92 9.48
C LEU A 41 -2.07 -4.31 8.66
N VAL A 42 -1.90 -2.98 8.70
CA VAL A 42 -0.76 -2.31 8.05
C VAL A 42 0.57 -2.80 8.60
N MET A 43 0.68 -2.95 9.93
CA MET A 43 1.90 -3.46 10.56
C MET A 43 2.21 -4.90 10.17
N LEU A 44 1.20 -5.75 10.10
CA LEU A 44 1.34 -7.11 9.60
C LEU A 44 1.82 -7.11 8.15
N ALA A 45 1.18 -6.32 7.27
CA ALA A 45 1.52 -6.25 5.85
C ALA A 45 2.99 -5.86 5.60
N ARG A 46 3.55 -4.95 6.40
CA ARG A 46 4.95 -4.52 6.31
C ARG A 46 5.96 -5.62 6.61
N GLN A 47 5.56 -6.69 7.29
CA GLN A 47 6.44 -7.83 7.56
C GLN A 47 6.61 -8.73 6.33
N TYR A 48 5.68 -8.67 5.37
CA TYR A 48 5.62 -9.57 4.21
C TYR A 48 5.88 -8.88 2.87
N ALA A 49 5.97 -7.55 2.83
CA ALA A 49 6.12 -6.79 1.60
C ALA A 49 7.03 -5.57 1.77
N ASP A 50 7.68 -5.16 0.68
CA ASP A 50 8.57 -4.00 0.65
C ASP A 50 7.76 -2.69 0.58
N ARG A 51 6.54 -2.76 0.03
CA ARG A 51 5.58 -1.66 -0.10
C ARG A 51 4.21 -2.08 0.41
N VAL A 52 3.51 -1.17 1.07
CA VAL A 52 2.11 -1.35 1.49
C VAL A 52 1.28 -0.25 0.87
N VAL A 53 0.15 -0.65 0.27
CA VAL A 53 -0.89 0.23 -0.29
C VAL A 53 -2.12 0.14 0.59
#